data_AF-A0A3A4XU27-F1
#
_entry.id   AF-A0A3A4XU27-F1
#
_cell.length_a   1.000
_cell.length_b   1.000
_cell.length_c   1.000
_cell.angle_alpha   90.00
_cell.angle_beta   90.00
_cell.angle_gamma   90.00
#
_symmetry.space_group_name_H-M   'P 1'
#
loop_
_entity.id
_entity.type
_entity.pdbx_description
1 polymer ?
#
loop_
_entity_poly.entity_id
_entity_poly.type
_entity_poly.pdbx_seq_one_letter_code
_entity_poly.pdbx_strand_id
1 'polypeptide(L)'
;MQVTIQRTRSTGRSFLLQSCLMILAAVASVFETAWSAEPGIVARVNQSPVTLAELQRMLADPLTQHQLQQELRSGAAEGKKVEHMALRKLIQQRLLLQEAERRNFIVSDDDFNQALSSLRSRFQDGGALGPG
;
A
#
# COMPACT_ATOMS: atom_id res chain seq x y z
N MET A 1 23.62 -29.72 75.72
CA MET A 1 22.73 -30.46 74.80
C MET A 1 22.63 -29.62 73.52
N GLN A 2 23.28 -30.07 72.44
CA GLN A 2 23.33 -29.37 71.15
C GLN A 2 22.06 -29.63 70.34
N VAL A 3 21.59 -28.66 69.56
CA VAL A 3 20.91 -28.91 68.28
C VAL A 3 21.26 -27.80 67.29
N THR A 4 21.98 -28.19 66.23
CA THR A 4 22.23 -27.44 65.00
C THR A 4 21.10 -27.74 64.01
N ILE A 5 20.49 -26.73 63.38
CA ILE A 5 19.74 -26.93 62.12
C ILE A 5 20.03 -25.77 61.16
N GLN A 6 20.59 -26.12 60.00
CA GLN A 6 20.74 -25.27 58.81
C GLN A 6 19.38 -25.03 58.12
N ARG A 7 19.24 -23.89 57.42
CA ARG A 7 18.79 -23.93 56.01
C ARG A 7 19.00 -22.60 55.29
N THR A 8 19.74 -22.70 54.21
CA THR A 8 19.89 -21.76 53.10
C THR A 8 18.58 -21.66 52.29
N ARG A 9 18.28 -20.47 51.73
CA ARG A 9 17.37 -20.18 50.60
C ARG A 9 17.37 -18.66 50.41
N SER A 10 18.09 -18.04 49.47
CA SER A 10 18.00 -18.06 48.00
C SER A 10 16.60 -17.74 47.44
N THR A 11 16.58 -16.85 46.43
CA THR A 11 15.55 -16.78 45.37
C THR A 11 14.30 -15.88 45.58
N GLY A 12 14.40 -14.76 46.29
CA GLY A 12 13.27 -13.79 46.39
C GLY A 12 13.29 -12.64 45.37
N ARG A 13 14.47 -12.19 44.92
CA ARG A 13 14.60 -10.92 44.16
C ARG A 13 14.58 -11.07 42.63
N SER A 14 14.93 -12.24 42.10
CA SER A 14 14.91 -12.49 40.64
C SER A 14 13.51 -12.66 40.07
N PHE A 15 12.58 -13.26 40.82
CA PHE A 15 11.22 -13.53 40.31
C PHE A 15 10.38 -12.25 40.16
N LEU A 16 10.59 -11.25 41.03
CA LEU A 16 9.87 -9.97 40.97
C LEU A 16 10.32 -9.10 39.78
N LEU A 17 11.58 -9.19 39.36
CA LEU A 17 12.10 -8.47 38.20
C LEU A 17 11.69 -9.13 36.88
N GLN A 18 11.64 -10.46 36.82
CA GLN A 18 11.23 -11.19 35.61
C GLN A 18 9.73 -11.07 35.32
N SER A 19 8.87 -11.05 36.33
CA SER A 19 7.42 -10.87 36.12
C SER A 19 7.07 -9.48 35.59
N CYS A 20 7.78 -8.44 36.07
CA CYS A 20 7.57 -7.06 35.62
C CYS A 20 7.97 -6.87 34.14
N LEU A 21 9.05 -7.51 33.70
CA LEU A 21 9.50 -7.47 32.30
C LEU A 21 8.51 -8.14 31.33
N MET A 22 7.91 -9.27 31.74
CA MET A 22 6.92 -9.99 30.93
C MET A 22 5.59 -9.25 30.81
N ILE A 23 5.16 -8.54 31.86
CA ILE A 23 3.94 -7.71 31.83
C ILE A 23 4.15 -6.48 30.95
N LEU A 24 5.34 -5.87 30.96
CA LEU A 24 5.64 -4.71 30.11
C LEU A 24 5.70 -5.08 28.62
N ALA A 25 6.18 -6.28 28.28
CA ALA A 25 6.22 -6.77 26.89
C ALA A 25 4.85 -7.13 26.32
N ALA A 26 3.87 -7.49 27.17
CA ALA A 26 2.52 -7.88 26.74
C ALA A 26 1.62 -6.68 26.37
N VAL A 27 1.92 -5.47 26.87
CA VAL A 27 1.11 -4.28 26.58
C VAL A 27 1.53 -3.60 25.26
N ALA A 28 2.74 -3.86 24.78
CA ALA A 28 3.25 -3.29 23.53
C ALA A 28 2.64 -3.93 22.27
N SER A 29 2.07 -5.14 22.36
CA SER A 29 1.58 -5.92 21.21
C SER A 29 0.11 -5.69 20.85
N VAL A 30 -0.62 -4.86 21.60
CA VAL A 30 -2.08 -4.67 21.41
C VAL A 30 -2.42 -3.31 20.75
N PHE A 31 -1.41 -2.47 20.48
CA PHE A 31 -1.62 -1.09 20.00
C PHE A 31 -1.60 -0.95 18.47
N GLU A 32 -2.07 -1.95 17.72
CA GLU A 32 -2.24 -1.85 16.25
C GLU A 32 -3.69 -2.12 15.78
N THR A 33 -4.69 -1.81 16.59
CA THR A 33 -6.07 -1.65 16.09
C THR A 33 -6.42 -0.18 16.03
N ALA A 34 -5.63 0.57 15.25
CA ALA A 34 -5.96 1.94 14.90
C ALA A 34 -7.16 1.96 13.94
N TRP A 35 -8.31 2.27 14.51
CA TRP A 35 -9.42 3.02 13.92
C TRP A 35 -9.18 3.53 12.48
N SER A 36 -9.77 2.86 11.51
CA SER A 36 -10.27 3.49 10.29
C SER A 36 -11.43 2.66 9.83
N ALA A 37 -12.58 3.32 9.63
CA ALA A 37 -13.65 2.75 8.83
C ALA A 37 -12.98 2.18 7.56
N GLU A 38 -12.99 0.86 7.42
CA GLU A 38 -12.21 0.17 6.39
C GLU A 38 -12.62 0.80 5.04
N PRO A 39 -11.75 1.57 4.37
CA PRO A 39 -12.14 2.32 3.19
C PRO A 39 -12.57 1.30 2.15
N GLY A 40 -13.86 1.30 1.79
CA GLY A 40 -14.54 0.21 1.10
C GLY A 40 -13.62 -0.57 0.17
N ILE A 41 -13.13 -1.73 0.62
CA ILE A 41 -12.13 -2.49 -0.12
C ILE A 41 -12.84 -3.19 -1.28
N VAL A 42 -12.37 -2.94 -2.51
CA VAL A 42 -12.95 -3.51 -3.73
C VAL A 42 -12.17 -4.72 -4.24
N ALA A 43 -10.89 -4.84 -3.88
CA ALA A 43 -10.07 -6.02 -4.14
C ALA A 43 -8.88 -6.09 -3.17
N ARG A 44 -8.26 -7.28 -3.04
CA ARG A 44 -6.97 -7.45 -2.36
C ARG A 44 -5.97 -8.09 -3.33
N VAL A 45 -4.80 -7.49 -3.48
CA VAL A 45 -3.71 -7.98 -4.33
C VAL A 45 -2.57 -8.42 -3.42
N ASN A 46 -2.38 -9.74 -3.31
CA ASN A 46 -1.56 -10.35 -2.27
C ASN A 46 -2.04 -9.87 -0.89
N GLN A 47 -1.24 -9.05 -0.19
CA GLN A 47 -1.56 -8.50 1.13
C GLN A 47 -1.95 -7.02 1.10
N SER A 48 -2.05 -6.43 -0.10
CA SER A 48 -2.24 -4.99 -0.26
C SER A 48 -3.67 -4.69 -0.72
N PRO A 49 -4.46 -3.90 0.03
CA PRO A 49 -5.83 -3.59 -0.34
C PRO A 49 -5.87 -2.65 -1.56
N VAL A 50 -6.90 -2.82 -2.38
CA VAL A 50 -7.33 -1.84 -3.39
C VAL A 50 -8.67 -1.28 -2.91
N THR A 51 -8.71 0.03 -2.73
CA THR A 51 -9.84 0.74 -2.11
C THR A 51 -10.78 1.32 -3.15
N LEU A 52 -12.04 1.51 -2.75
CA LEU A 52 -13.05 2.19 -3.57
C LEU A 52 -12.60 3.61 -3.94
N ALA A 53 -11.91 4.31 -3.04
CA ALA A 53 -11.39 5.65 -3.30
C ALA A 53 -10.35 5.65 -4.45
N GLU A 54 -9.48 4.64 -4.52
CA GLU A 54 -8.52 4.49 -5.62
C GLU A 54 -9.24 4.21 -6.95
N LEU A 55 -10.25 3.35 -6.93
CA LEU A 55 -11.09 3.06 -8.10
C LEU A 55 -11.83 4.30 -8.59
N GLN A 56 -12.46 5.04 -7.68
CA GLN A 56 -13.17 6.28 -8.00
C GLN A 56 -12.22 7.35 -8.53
N ARG A 57 -11.01 7.48 -7.96
CA ARG A 57 -10.00 8.42 -8.43
C ARG A 57 -9.57 8.11 -9.86
N MET A 58 -9.39 6.84 -10.20
CA MET A 58 -9.07 6.42 -11.57
C MET A 58 -10.23 6.71 -12.54
N LEU A 59 -11.46 6.47 -12.11
CA LEU A 59 -12.65 6.73 -12.93
C LEU A 59 -12.97 8.23 -13.08
N ALA A 60 -12.55 9.06 -12.11
CA ALA A 60 -12.73 10.51 -12.14
C ALA A 60 -11.74 11.22 -13.08
N ASP A 61 -10.66 10.55 -13.51
CA ASP A 61 -9.73 11.08 -14.51
C ASP A 61 -10.32 10.94 -15.92
N PRO A 62 -10.65 12.06 -16.61
CA PRO A 62 -11.27 12.03 -17.94
C PRO A 62 -10.42 11.31 -18.98
N LEU A 63 -9.08 11.40 -18.88
CA LEU A 63 -8.16 10.74 -19.82
C LEU A 63 -8.23 9.24 -19.66
N THR A 64 -8.13 8.77 -18.41
CA THR A 64 -8.26 7.34 -18.11
C THR A 64 -9.65 6.82 -18.48
N GLN A 65 -10.71 7.58 -18.18
CA GLN A 65 -12.07 7.19 -18.54
C GLN A 65 -12.25 7.06 -20.07
N HIS A 66 -11.66 7.97 -20.84
CA HIS A 66 -11.70 7.90 -22.31
C HIS A 66 -10.91 6.71 -22.84
N GLN A 67 -9.69 6.46 -22.32
CA GLN A 67 -8.89 5.30 -22.68
C GLN A 67 -9.61 3.97 -22.40
N LEU A 68 -10.24 3.84 -21.23
CA LEU A 68 -11.03 2.66 -20.86
C LEU A 68 -12.21 2.43 -21.81
N GLN A 69 -12.90 3.51 -22.20
CA GLN A 69 -13.99 3.44 -23.18
C GLN A 69 -13.49 3.05 -24.59
N GLN A 70 -12.35 3.59 -25.01
CA GLN A 70 -11.72 3.24 -26.29
C GLN A 70 -11.30 1.75 -26.34
N GLU A 71 -10.68 1.25 -25.26
CA GLU A 71 -10.30 -0.16 -25.15
C GLU A 71 -11.51 -1.10 -25.19
N LEU A 72 -12.65 -0.65 -24.65
CA LEU A 72 -13.91 -1.39 -24.68
C LEU A 72 -14.57 -1.42 -26.06
N ARG A 73 -14.08 -0.66 -27.06
CA ARG A 73 -14.56 -0.60 -28.45
C ARG A 73 -16.09 -0.63 -28.60
N SER A 74 -16.83 -0.09 -27.64
CA SER A 74 -18.28 -0.16 -27.59
C SER A 74 -18.88 1.22 -27.50
N GLY A 75 -19.77 1.54 -28.46
CA GLY A 75 -20.68 2.67 -28.33
C GLY A 75 -21.52 2.45 -27.07
N ALA A 76 -21.42 3.39 -26.13
CA ALA A 76 -21.95 3.30 -24.77
C ALA A 76 -21.40 2.08 -23.99
N ALA A 77 -20.17 2.21 -23.49
CA ALA A 77 -19.67 1.28 -22.49
C ALA A 77 -20.59 1.31 -21.25
N GLU A 78 -21.20 0.18 -20.88
CA GLU A 78 -21.94 0.06 -19.64
C GLU A 78 -21.02 0.42 -18.47
N GLY A 79 -21.46 1.30 -17.57
CA GLY A 79 -20.63 1.81 -16.46
C GLY A 79 -19.95 0.68 -15.65
N LYS A 80 -20.63 -0.46 -15.47
CA LYS A 80 -20.07 -1.64 -14.80
C LYS A 80 -18.89 -2.28 -15.53
N LYS A 81 -18.88 -2.27 -16.88
CA LYS A 81 -17.76 -2.78 -17.69
C LYS A 81 -16.55 -1.86 -17.58
N VAL A 82 -16.78 -0.54 -17.59
CA VAL A 82 -15.73 0.46 -17.39
C VAL A 82 -15.13 0.32 -15.99
N GLU A 83 -15.97 0.20 -14.96
CA GLU A 83 -15.55 0.00 -13.58
C GLU A 83 -14.75 -1.30 -13.41
N HIS A 84 -15.22 -2.42 -13.99
CA HIS A 84 -14.49 -3.68 -13.93
C HIS A 84 -13.12 -3.60 -14.62
N MET A 85 -13.02 -2.90 -15.74
CA MET A 85 -11.75 -2.67 -16.42
C MET A 85 -10.82 -1.76 -15.62
N ALA A 86 -11.34 -0.69 -15.03
CA ALA A 86 -10.55 0.17 -14.14
C ALA A 86 -10.00 -0.63 -12.95
N LEU A 87 -10.83 -1.46 -12.31
CA LEU A 87 -10.39 -2.34 -11.24
C LEU A 87 -9.30 -3.32 -11.69
N ARG A 88 -9.46 -3.92 -12.88
CA ARG A 88 -8.45 -4.80 -13.46
C ARG A 88 -7.13 -4.07 -13.70
N LYS A 89 -7.16 -2.85 -14.23
CA LYS A 89 -5.96 -2.02 -14.42
C LYS A 89 -5.28 -1.69 -13.10
N LEU A 90 -6.04 -1.34 -12.05
CA LEU A 90 -5.50 -1.11 -10.71
C LEU A 90 -4.80 -2.35 -10.16
N ILE A 91 -5.40 -3.53 -10.32
CA ILE A 91 -4.80 -4.80 -9.89
C ILE A 91 -3.48 -5.04 -10.63
N GLN A 92 -3.47 -4.84 -11.96
CA GLN A 92 -2.25 -5.02 -12.77
C GLN A 92 -1.14 -4.04 -12.37
N GLN A 93 -1.48 -2.76 -12.17
CA GLN A 93 -0.53 -1.75 -11.70
C GLN A 93 0.04 -2.13 -10.33
N ARG A 94 -0.80 -2.60 -9.39
CA ARG A 94 -0.38 -3.04 -8.06
C ARG A 94 0.61 -4.20 -8.13
N LEU A 95 0.30 -5.21 -8.95
CA LEU A 95 1.19 -6.36 -9.19
C LEU A 95 2.52 -5.92 -9.80
N LEU A 96 2.50 -5.03 -10.78
CA LEU A 96 3.70 -4.52 -11.42
C LEU A 96 4.60 -3.76 -10.43
N LEU A 97 4.00 -2.90 -9.60
CA LEU A 97 4.72 -2.14 -8.58
C LEU A 97 5.32 -3.06 -7.50
N GLN A 98 4.56 -4.05 -7.03
CA GLN A 98 5.06 -5.04 -6.08
C GLN A 98 6.23 -5.86 -6.67
N GLU A 99 6.15 -6.21 -7.95
CA GLU A 99 7.24 -6.92 -8.62
C GLU A 99 8.47 -6.03 -8.82
N ALA A 100 8.27 -4.74 -9.12
CA ALA A 100 9.35 -3.77 -9.20
C ALA A 100 10.07 -3.59 -7.85
N GLU A 101 9.30 -3.46 -6.77
CA GLU A 101 9.80 -3.40 -5.40
C GLU A 101 10.56 -4.69 -5.04
N ARG A 102 9.98 -5.87 -5.32
CA ARG A 102 10.62 -7.17 -5.08
C ARG A 102 11.97 -7.31 -5.81
N ARG A 103 12.10 -6.68 -6.98
CA ARG A 103 13.33 -6.67 -7.78
C ARG A 103 14.27 -5.52 -7.45
N ASN A 104 13.95 -4.68 -6.46
CA ASN A 104 14.70 -3.48 -6.09
C ASN A 104 14.92 -2.52 -7.27
N PHE A 105 13.90 -2.35 -8.12
CA PHE A 105 13.91 -1.27 -9.11
C PHE A 105 13.77 0.07 -8.37
N ILE A 106 14.86 0.84 -8.34
CA ILE A 106 14.92 2.17 -7.75
C ILE A 106 15.04 3.17 -8.90
N VAL A 107 14.19 4.19 -8.91
CA VAL A 107 14.29 5.33 -9.83
C VAL A 107 14.99 6.46 -9.08
N SER A 108 16.11 6.95 -9.61
CA SER A 108 16.80 8.10 -9.02
C SER A 108 16.07 9.41 -9.35
N ASP A 109 16.32 10.45 -8.57
CA ASP A 109 15.78 11.79 -8.85
C ASP A 109 16.27 12.31 -10.21
N ASP A 110 17.51 11.99 -10.59
CA ASP A 110 18.09 12.37 -11.88
C ASP A 110 17.35 11.71 -13.05
N ASP A 111 17.08 10.41 -12.96
CA ASP A 111 16.30 9.67 -13.97
C ASP A 111 14.88 10.23 -14.10
N PHE A 112 14.25 10.56 -12.98
CA PHE A 112 12.92 11.15 -12.94
C PHE A 112 12.90 12.54 -13.60
N ASN A 113 13.86 13.40 -13.23
CA ASN A 113 13.98 14.75 -13.78
C ASN A 113 14.29 14.73 -15.27
N GLN A 114 15.10 13.78 -15.74
CA GLN A 114 15.39 13.59 -17.15
C GLN A 114 14.15 13.13 -17.93
N ALA A 115 13.36 12.21 -17.37
CA ALA A 115 12.09 11.79 -17.99
C ALA A 115 11.10 12.96 -18.08
N LEU A 116 11.01 13.77 -17.02
CA LEU A 116 10.13 14.94 -16.96
C LEU A 116 10.55 16.04 -17.95
N SER A 117 11.85 16.31 -18.07
CA SER A 117 12.36 17.29 -19.05
C SER A 117 12.12 16.83 -20.49
N SER A 118 12.32 15.54 -20.77
CA SER A 118 12.03 14.92 -22.06
C SER A 118 10.55 15.02 -22.42
N LEU A 119 9.65 14.78 -21.45
CA LEU A 119 8.22 14.95 -21.65
C LEU A 119 7.87 16.40 -21.97
N ARG A 120 8.43 17.37 -21.21
CA ARG A 120 8.18 18.79 -21.42
C ARG A 120 8.68 19.29 -22.79
N SER A 121 9.84 18.81 -23.27
CA SER A 121 10.34 19.17 -24.60
C SER A 121 9.35 18.76 -25.70
N ARG A 122 8.83 17.53 -25.65
CA ARG A 122 7.86 17.02 -26.65
C ARG A 122 6.61 17.89 -26.79
N PHE A 123 6.18 18.55 -25.72
CA PHE A 123 5.03 19.46 -25.76
C PHE A 123 5.40 20.90 -26.12
N GLN A 124 6.64 21.34 -25.88
CA GLN A 124 7.13 22.65 -26.33
C GLN A 124 7.37 22.67 -27.84
N ASP A 125 7.89 21.58 -28.40
CA ASP A 125 8.17 21.45 -29.83
C ASP A 125 6.90 21.17 -30.67
N GLY A 126 5.76 20.92 -30.01
CA GLY A 126 4.50 20.47 -30.61
C GLY A 126 3.30 21.40 -30.41
N GLY A 127 3.51 22.70 -30.15
CA GLY A 127 2.47 23.72 -29.91
C GLY A 127 1.42 23.93 -31.03
N ALA A 128 1.34 23.07 -32.04
CA ALA A 128 0.29 23.05 -33.05
C ALA A 128 -0.62 21.83 -32.86
N LEU A 129 -1.38 21.79 -31.75
CA LEU A 129 -2.63 21.02 -31.72
C LEU A 129 -3.70 21.82 -32.46
N GLY A 130 -3.62 21.83 -33.79
CA GLY A 130 -4.69 22.33 -34.64
C GLY A 130 -5.88 21.36 -34.64
N PRO A 131 -7.13 21.84 -34.76
CA PRO A 131 -8.30 20.98 -34.86
C PRO A 131 -8.31 20.30 -36.23
N GLY A 132 -8.24 18.97 -36.24
CA GLY A 132 -8.50 18.12 -37.41
C GLY A 132 -9.80 17.35 -37.21
#